data_AF-A0A946MYL0-F1
#
_entry.id   AF-A0A946MYL0-F1
#
_cell.length_a   1.000
_cell.length_b   1.000
_cell.length_c   1.000
_cell.angle_alpha   90.00
_cell.angle_beta   90.00
_cell.angle_gamma   90.00
#
_symmetry.space_group_name_H-M   'P 1'
#
loop_
_entity.id
_entity.type
_entity.pdbx_description
1 polymer ?
#
loop_
_entity_poly.entity_id
_entity_poly.type
_entity_poly.pdbx_seq_one_letter_code
_entity_poly.pdbx_strand_id
1 'polypeptide(L)'
;MITLLTFITCLAALILLAVVAWALIQINEALESIGGTGESYLAKLRLGLRAIERETSHLPAAAPGLNADLSSIAGGLMAVDATLGEVHEALVAQEAGS
;
A
#
# COMPACT_ATOMS: atom_id res chain seq x y z
N MET A 1 -34.21 -54.68 0.46
CA MET A 1 -34.44 -53.23 0.71
C MET A 1 -33.32 -52.62 1.52
N ILE A 2 -33.04 -53.12 2.74
CA ILE A 2 -31.95 -52.61 3.59
C ILE A 2 -30.58 -52.69 2.90
N THR A 3 -30.24 -53.82 2.28
CA THR A 3 -28.96 -54.01 1.56
C THR A 3 -28.72 -52.98 0.45
N LEU A 4 -29.74 -52.69 -0.36
CA LEU A 4 -29.66 -51.67 -1.42
C LEU A 4 -29.41 -50.28 -0.83
N LEU A 5 -30.12 -49.92 0.25
CA LEU A 5 -29.90 -48.66 0.95
C LEU A 5 -28.48 -48.58 1.54
N THR A 6 -27.96 -49.67 2.12
CA THR A 6 -26.59 -49.73 2.64
C THR A 6 -25.56 -49.51 1.52
N PHE A 7 -25.75 -50.12 0.35
CA PHE A 7 -24.88 -49.87 -0.81
C PHE A 7 -24.93 -48.42 -1.27
N ILE A 8 -26.10 -47.82 -1.34
CA ILE A 8 -26.27 -46.41 -1.72
C ILE A 8 -25.58 -45.49 -0.71
N THR A 9 -25.75 -45.73 0.60
CA THR A 9 -25.09 -44.94 1.64
C THR A 9 -23.57 -45.10 1.61
N CYS A 10 -23.07 -46.32 1.38
CA CYS A 10 -21.63 -46.57 1.21
C CYS A 10 -21.08 -45.81 0.00
N LEU A 11 -21.77 -45.88 -1.14
CA LEU A 11 -21.39 -45.15 -2.35
C LEU A 11 -21.41 -43.64 -2.13
N ALA A 12 -22.44 -43.11 -1.46
CA ALA A 12 -22.54 -41.69 -1.14
C ALA A 12 -21.39 -41.22 -0.23
N ALA A 13 -21.01 -42.02 0.77
CA ALA A 13 -19.88 -41.72 1.64
C ALA A 13 -18.55 -41.69 0.86
N LEU A 14 -18.34 -42.62 -0.07
CA LEU A 14 -17.16 -42.65 -0.94
C LEU A 14 -17.11 -41.42 -1.86
N ILE A 15 -18.24 -41.03 -2.45
CA ILE A 15 -18.32 -39.82 -3.28
C ILE A 15 -17.98 -38.58 -2.45
N LEU A 16 -18.54 -38.46 -1.25
CA LEU A 16 -18.24 -37.34 -0.35
C LEU A 16 -16.75 -37.28 -0.01
N LEU A 17 -16.13 -38.42 0.31
CA LEU A 17 -14.70 -38.50 0.59
C LEU A 17 -13.87 -38.09 -0.63
N ALA A 18 -14.25 -38.51 -1.84
CA ALA A 18 -13.58 -38.12 -3.07
C ALA A 18 -13.67 -36.60 -3.33
N VAL A 19 -14.85 -36.00 -3.11
CA VAL A 19 -15.06 -34.55 -3.25
C VAL A 19 -14.21 -33.78 -2.25
N VAL A 20 -14.15 -34.22 -1.00
CA VAL A 20 -13.31 -33.57 0.04
C VAL A 20 -11.84 -33.68 -0.34
N ALA A 21 -11.36 -34.86 -0.75
CA ALA A 21 -9.97 -35.04 -1.17
C ALA A 21 -9.62 -34.13 -2.36
N TRP A 22 -10.50 -34.05 -3.36
CA TRP A 22 -10.32 -33.17 -4.51
C TRP A 22 -10.25 -31.69 -4.11
N ALA A 23 -11.14 -31.23 -3.23
CA ALA A 23 -11.15 -29.86 -2.73
C ALA A 23 -9.85 -29.53 -1.95
N LEU A 24 -9.35 -30.45 -1.13
CA LEU A 24 -8.12 -30.27 -0.37
C LEU A 24 -6.89 -30.16 -1.29
N ILE A 25 -6.83 -30.96 -2.36
CA ILE A 25 -5.76 -30.88 -3.36
C ILE A 25 -5.74 -29.50 -4.01
N GLN A 26 -6.90 -29.02 -4.47
CA GLN A 26 -7.06 -27.68 -5.06
C GLN A 26 -6.63 -26.56 -4.11
N ILE A 27 -7.01 -26.64 -2.84
CA ILE A 27 -6.61 -25.65 -1.84
C ILE A 27 -5.09 -25.68 -1.64
N ASN A 28 -4.49 -26.87 -1.56
CA ASN A 28 -3.06 -27.01 -1.34
C ASN A 28 -2.25 -26.43 -2.50
N GLU A 29 -2.64 -26.72 -3.74
CA GLU A 29 -2.01 -26.16 -4.94
C GLU A 29 -2.11 -24.64 -4.98
N ALA A 30 -3.27 -24.08 -4.61
CA ALA A 30 -3.43 -22.62 -4.50
C ALA A 30 -2.49 -22.02 -3.44
N LEU A 31 -2.41 -22.64 -2.25
CA LEU A 31 -1.53 -22.19 -1.17
C LEU A 31 -0.04 -22.29 -1.52
N GLU A 32 0.36 -23.33 -2.25
CA GLU A 32 1.72 -23.52 -2.77
C GLU A 32 2.14 -22.31 -3.64
N SER A 33 1.25 -21.87 -4.53
CA SER A 33 1.49 -20.71 -5.41
C SER A 33 1.58 -19.38 -4.63
N ILE A 34 0.86 -19.25 -3.52
CA ILE A 34 0.83 -18.05 -2.69
C ILE A 34 2.09 -17.97 -1.83
N GLY A 35 2.43 -19.04 -1.10
CA GLY A 35 3.41 -18.99 -0.01
C GLY A 35 4.24 -20.25 0.21
N GLY A 36 4.04 -21.32 -0.56
CA GLY A 36 4.69 -22.62 -0.29
C GLY A 36 6.15 -22.69 -0.72
N THR A 37 6.56 -21.91 -1.72
CA THR A 37 7.90 -22.00 -2.31
C THR A 37 8.62 -20.66 -2.44
N GLY A 38 9.93 -20.69 -2.68
CA GLY A 38 10.76 -19.49 -2.90
C GLY A 38 10.38 -18.69 -4.15
N GLU A 39 9.58 -19.26 -5.06
CA GLU A 39 9.09 -18.59 -6.27
C GLU A 39 7.64 -18.10 -6.13
N SER A 40 7.02 -18.32 -4.96
CA SER A 40 5.62 -17.96 -4.70
C SER A 40 5.38 -16.44 -4.76
N TYR A 41 4.11 -16.04 -4.87
CA TYR A 41 3.74 -14.62 -4.89
C TYR A 41 4.26 -13.84 -3.67
N LEU A 42 4.15 -14.41 -2.47
CA LEU A 42 4.67 -13.78 -1.25
C LEU A 42 6.19 -13.65 -1.25
N ALA A 43 6.91 -14.61 -1.85
CA ALA A 43 8.35 -14.53 -1.97
C ALA A 43 8.76 -13.36 -2.89
N LYS A 44 8.05 -13.18 -4.02
CA LYS A 44 8.24 -12.04 -4.94
C LYS A 44 7.90 -10.71 -4.27
N LEU A 45 6.77 -10.64 -3.56
CA LEU A 45 6.36 -9.44 -2.81
C LEU A 45 7.38 -9.05 -1.74
N ARG A 46 7.91 -10.03 -0.99
CA ARG A 46 8.96 -9.80 0.00
C ARG A 46 10.23 -9.23 -0.64
N LEU A 47 10.64 -9.77 -1.79
CA LEU A 47 11.81 -9.27 -2.51
C LEU A 47 11.59 -7.85 -3.04
N GLY A 48 10.43 -7.57 -3.63
CA GLY A 48 10.04 -6.24 -4.09
C GLY A 48 9.97 -5.24 -2.94
N LEU A 49 9.35 -5.61 -1.82
CA LEU A 49 9.27 -4.75 -0.63
C LEU A 49 10.66 -4.44 -0.06
N ARG A 50 11.56 -5.44 -0.04
CA ARG A 50 12.95 -5.24 0.39
C ARG A 50 13.73 -4.31 -0.53
N ALA A 51 13.48 -4.36 -1.83
CA ALA A 51 14.08 -3.42 -2.78
C ALA A 51 13.58 -1.99 -2.50
N ILE A 52 12.26 -1.81 -2.34
CA ILE A 52 11.66 -0.52 -1.98
C ILE A 52 12.22 -0.01 -0.66
N GLU A 53 12.27 -0.83 0.38
CA GLU A 53 12.83 -0.45 1.68
C GLU A 53 14.29 -0.01 1.56
N ARG A 54 15.10 -0.72 0.77
CA ARG A 54 16.51 -0.35 0.56
C ARG A 54 16.64 0.99 -0.16
N GLU A 55 15.89 1.18 -1.25
CA GLU A 55 15.91 2.41 -2.03
C GLU A 55 15.33 3.59 -1.25
N THR A 56 14.32 3.38 -0.42
CA THR A 56 13.61 4.44 0.32
C THR A 56 14.07 4.61 1.77
N SER A 57 15.04 3.83 2.23
CA SER A 57 15.55 3.82 3.62
C SER A 57 15.99 5.19 4.15
N HIS A 58 16.39 6.10 3.26
CA HIS A 58 16.82 7.45 3.59
C HIS A 58 15.67 8.46 3.70
N LEU A 59 14.50 8.17 3.13
CA LEU A 59 13.36 9.09 3.10
C LEU A 59 12.86 9.47 4.51
N PRO A 60 12.73 8.55 5.50
CA PRO A 60 12.29 8.91 6.84
C PRO A 60 13.22 9.90 7.55
N ALA A 61 14.52 9.87 7.23
CA ALA A 61 15.50 10.80 7.78
C ALA A 61 15.49 12.15 7.04
N ALA A 62 15.32 12.15 5.72
CA ALA A 62 15.39 13.36 4.89
C ALA A 62 14.08 14.18 4.87
N ALA A 63 12.92 13.50 4.90
CA ALA A 63 11.62 14.15 4.70
C ALA A 63 11.26 15.21 5.76
N PRO A 64 11.51 15.01 7.07
CA PRO A 64 11.20 16.03 8.08
C PRO A 64 12.02 17.32 7.90
N GLY A 65 13.31 17.18 7.57
CA GLY A 65 14.20 18.33 7.32
C GLY A 65 13.76 19.13 6.11
N LEU A 66 13.51 18.45 4.98
CA LEU A 66 13.00 19.10 3.77
C LEU A 66 11.68 19.84 4.02
N ASN A 67 10.77 19.24 4.80
CA ASN A 67 9.49 19.86 5.12
C ASN A 67 9.67 21.11 6.00
N ALA A 68 10.62 21.08 6.94
CA ALA A 68 10.96 22.25 7.75
C ALA A 68 11.54 23.39 6.90
N ASP A 69 12.46 23.06 6.00
CA ASP A 69 13.08 24.03 5.10
C ASP A 69 12.03 24.68 4.17
N LEU A 70 11.16 23.87 3.57
CA LEU A 70 10.07 24.36 2.73
C LEU A 70 9.08 25.23 3.51
N SER A 71 8.77 24.85 4.76
CA SER A 71 7.92 25.66 5.64
C SER A 71 8.57 27.00 5.98
N SER A 72 9.89 27.02 6.21
CA SER A 72 10.65 28.26 6.44
C SER A 72 10.66 29.16 5.20
N ILE A 73 10.86 28.58 4.02
CA ILE A 73 10.84 29.32 2.74
C ILE A 73 9.46 29.94 2.52
N ALA A 74 8.38 29.18 2.75
CA ALA A 74 7.02 29.68 2.62
C ALA A 74 6.75 30.86 3.58
N GLY A 75 7.19 30.75 4.83
CA GLY A 75 7.07 31.85 5.81
C GLY A 75 7.85 33.10 5.39
N GLY A 76 9.07 32.93 4.86
CA GLY A 76 9.87 34.04 4.35
C GLY A 76 9.22 34.73 3.14
N LEU A 77 8.68 33.96 2.21
CA LEU A 77 7.97 34.49 1.03
C LEU A 77 6.72 35.29 1.42
N MET A 78 5.95 34.82 2.41
CA MET A 78 4.81 35.58 2.94
C MET A 78 5.23 36.93 3.55
N ALA A 79 6.37 36.97 4.24
CA ALA A 79 6.88 38.21 4.82
C ALA A 79 7.33 39.21 3.73
N VAL A 80 7.94 38.70 2.65
CA VAL A 80 8.30 39.51 1.47
C VAL A 80 7.04 40.06 0.80
N ASP A 81 6.03 39.23 0.59
CA ASP A 81 4.75 39.64 -0.02
C ASP A 81 4.06 40.74 0.79
N ALA A 82 3.98 40.58 2.12
CA ALA A 82 3.44 41.61 3.01
C ALA A 82 4.23 42.93 2.91
N THR A 83 5.55 42.87 2.92
CA THR A 83 6.42 44.06 2.81
C THR A 83 6.23 44.76 1.46
N LEU A 84 6.14 44.00 0.37
CA LEU A 84 5.89 44.56 -0.96
C LEU A 84 4.51 45.20 -1.06
N GLY A 85 3.49 44.60 -0.43
CA GLY A 85 2.15 45.19 -0.30
C GLY A 85 2.17 46.53 0.42
N GLU A 86 2.83 46.60 1.60
CA GLU A 86 2.97 47.84 2.36
C GLU A 86 3.71 48.94 1.58
N VAL A 87 4.81 48.57 0.91
CA VAL A 87 5.58 49.51 0.07
C VAL A 87 4.74 50.02 -1.10
N HIS A 88 3.96 49.15 -1.74
CA HIS A 88 3.07 49.54 -2.83
C HIS A 88 1.99 50.53 -2.34
N GLU A 89 1.34 50.25 -1.21
CA GLU A 89 0.36 51.16 -0.61
C GLU A 89 0.97 52.52 -0.27
N ALA A 90 2.18 52.53 0.31
CA ALA A 90 2.88 53.78 0.63
C ALA A 90 3.22 54.60 -0.61
N LEU A 91 3.66 53.96 -1.71
CA LEU A 91 3.93 54.60 -2.99
C LEU A 91 2.66 55.23 -3.59
N VAL A 92 1.54 54.50 -3.60
CA VAL A 92 0.25 55.00 -4.10
C VAL A 92 -0.23 56.21 -3.28
N ALA A 93 -0.07 56.17 -1.95
CA ALA A 93 -0.41 57.29 -1.08
C ALA A 93 0.46 58.53 -1.33
N GLN A 94 1.75 58.35 -1.66
CA GLN A 94 2.66 59.44 -1.99
C GLN A 94 2.32 60.09 -3.33
N GLU A 95 1.95 59.31 -4.35
CA GLU A 95 1.50 59.82 -5.65
C GLU A 95 0.17 60.58 -5.57
N ALA A 96 -0.76 60.16 -4.70
CA ALA A 96 -2.06 60.83 -4.52
C ALA A 96 -1.98 62.14 -3.72
N GLY A 97 -0.88 62.36 -2.97
CA GLY A 97 -0.64 63.56 -2.16
C GLY A 97 0.22 64.63 -2.84
N SER A 98 0.70 64.38 -4.06
CA SER A 98 1.46 65.32 -4.91
C SER A 98 0.59 65.88 -6.04
#